data_AF-A0AA88Q540-F1
#
_entry.id   AF-A0AA88Q540-F1
#
_cell.length_a   1.000
_cell.length_b   1.000
_cell.length_c   1.000
_cell.angle_alpha   90.00
_cell.angle_beta   90.00
_cell.angle_gamma   90.00
#
_symmetry.space_group_name_H-M   'P 1'
#
loop_
_entity.id
_entity.type
_entity.pdbx_description
1 polymer ?
#
loop_
_entity_poly.entity_id
_entity_poly.type
_entity_poly.pdbx_seq_one_letter_code
_entity_poly.pdbx_strand_id
1 'polypeptide(L)'
;MEQQEQREWDAVNRLLQHHGFKPVNFADPTENKNLADLVLLERKSASDVRLMLKTMLSDSERRQGLIQELIQSNSQLKEEVQQHQTRAARQSQRAAELESILDGVKLKVQDLEDSYIGKAAQQHGQFQQLQQERRDAEKRCQFLEQKLSQEKEQASQLQKKLQYVVREEERRVARQNQAFQQIHRRSARINSTSDQQILDIIDMYESQMQQLRNELKLYKSSSEEKDSSNSQKNKSTVEKDTTDTSSNYKALLKSYQEQLKDTKAQREELRTEIQRLKEDLESRPTIKELKTCKQQLKCLDRIIQQSNIRSSQALKTQDSEETLNTDNIQHLDASTCKRLLMDVCKELKVQDVSRLISALKVQRKRAESAFKLEKILHDTTAVLTNPRAPVGLLRQRVQTNLELSREAEFELIVPTLEVWSRQLASLADLHRALIRLEKRLLPWQPEGSISAPSDPMRVEDLLLIVDTLLDETASEDKVLRSPTRHTLESMVAHFQKLFDAPSLTGIYPRMNEVYTKLGEMNNAMRNLRDVLDLDDKAPPSEVVNKVAAIVSQSGSGAGQELHSLLESSDIESIIVKLKEHEEFFPVFHSFILELLQTLDVPTLDDVLPTVRSLKGC
;
A
#
# COMPACT_ATOMS: atom_id res chain seq x y z
N MET A 1 86.09 46.47 27.80
CA MET A 1 84.62 46.38 27.86
C MET A 1 83.96 46.66 26.51
N GLU A 2 84.52 47.54 25.67
CA GLU A 2 84.05 47.79 24.29
C GLU A 2 83.95 46.52 23.42
N GLN A 3 84.88 45.58 23.57
CA GLN A 3 84.84 44.29 22.84
C GLN A 3 83.62 43.41 23.14
N GLN A 4 82.94 43.62 24.28
CA GLN A 4 81.71 42.89 24.60
C GLN A 4 80.50 43.52 23.90
N GLU A 5 80.42 44.84 23.87
CA GLU A 5 79.35 45.55 23.16
C GLU A 5 79.44 45.37 21.65
N GLN A 6 80.65 45.39 21.09
CA GLN A 6 80.90 45.07 19.69
C GLN A 6 80.33 43.70 19.33
N ARG A 7 80.67 42.65 20.10
CA ARG A 7 80.18 41.28 19.85
C ARG A 7 78.66 41.15 19.92
N GLU A 8 78.03 41.88 20.83
CA GLU A 8 76.57 41.85 20.97
C GLU A 8 75.85 42.62 19.85
N TRP A 9 76.45 43.70 19.33
CA TRP A 9 75.96 44.39 18.13
C TRP A 9 76.24 43.61 16.86
N ASP A 10 77.37 42.90 16.75
CA ASP A 10 77.65 42.00 15.63
C ASP A 10 76.63 40.87 15.52
N ALA A 11 76.09 40.40 16.66
CA ALA A 11 74.98 39.44 16.67
C ALA A 11 73.68 40.04 16.11
N VAL A 12 73.38 41.32 16.39
CA VAL A 12 72.20 42.01 15.84
C VAL A 12 72.38 42.41 14.39
N ASN A 13 73.58 42.83 14.01
CA ASN A 13 73.94 43.14 12.63
C ASN A 13 73.80 41.93 11.72
N ARG A 14 74.14 40.72 12.20
CA ARG A 14 73.88 39.48 11.46
C ARG A 14 72.39 39.24 11.23
N LEU A 15 71.55 39.49 12.23
CA LEU A 15 70.09 39.40 12.10
C LEU A 15 69.55 40.48 11.13
N LEU A 16 69.98 41.72 11.29
CA LEU A 16 69.61 42.83 10.40
C LEU A 16 69.98 42.51 8.94
N GLN A 17 71.19 42.02 8.70
CA GLN A 17 71.65 41.63 7.36
C GLN A 17 70.87 40.44 6.79
N HIS A 18 70.51 39.45 7.62
CA HIS A 18 69.63 38.34 7.20
C HIS A 18 68.26 38.85 6.70
N HIS A 19 67.79 39.96 7.27
CA HIS A 19 66.58 40.66 6.85
C HIS A 19 66.80 41.74 5.79
N GLY A 20 68.02 41.89 5.26
CA GLY A 20 68.35 42.86 4.20
C GLY A 20 68.59 44.29 4.69
N PHE A 21 68.70 44.52 6.00
CA PHE A 21 69.04 45.82 6.59
C PHE A 21 70.56 46.03 6.69
N LYS A 22 70.99 47.30 6.70
CA LYS A 22 72.41 47.68 6.85
C LYS A 22 72.88 47.46 8.30
N PRO A 23 74.14 47.05 8.53
CA PRO A 23 74.69 46.88 9.88
C PRO A 23 74.90 48.23 10.58
N VAL A 24 74.75 48.23 11.90
CA VAL A 24 75.08 49.33 12.80
C VAL A 24 76.57 49.27 13.13
N ASN A 25 77.33 50.29 12.72
CA ASN A 25 78.77 50.36 12.97
C ASN A 25 79.08 51.38 14.07
N PHE A 26 80.10 51.09 14.88
CA PHE A 26 80.65 52.06 15.81
C PHE A 26 81.54 53.03 15.02
N ALA A 27 81.32 54.33 15.23
CA ALA A 27 82.06 55.39 14.58
C ALA A 27 83.26 55.81 15.44
N ASP A 28 84.44 55.93 14.84
CA ASP A 28 85.58 56.58 15.50
C ASP A 28 85.32 58.10 15.57
N PRO A 29 85.34 58.71 16.77
CA PRO A 29 85.14 60.16 16.94
C PRO A 29 86.18 61.02 16.21
N THR A 30 87.35 60.47 15.87
CA THR A 30 88.46 61.20 15.26
C THR A 30 88.47 61.16 13.74
N GLU A 31 87.82 60.16 13.12
CA GLU A 31 87.75 59.99 11.66
C GLU A 31 86.49 60.61 11.03
N ASN A 32 85.44 60.83 11.82
CA ASN A 32 84.15 61.34 11.33
C ASN A 32 84.02 62.86 11.42
N LYS A 33 83.97 63.54 10.27
CA LYS A 33 83.88 65.00 10.17
C LYS A 33 82.46 65.57 10.34
N ASN A 34 81.43 64.72 10.25
CA ASN A 34 80.01 65.13 10.36
C ASN A 34 79.38 64.56 11.63
N LEU A 35 79.40 65.35 12.70
CA LEU A 35 78.81 64.96 14.00
C LEU A 35 77.28 64.84 13.97
N ALA A 36 76.62 65.42 12.95
CA ALA A 36 75.17 65.37 12.77
C ALA A 36 74.63 63.98 12.36
N ASP A 37 75.49 63.13 11.78
CA ASP A 37 75.13 61.78 11.32
C ASP A 37 75.41 60.70 12.37
N LEU A 38 75.89 61.09 13.56
CA LEU A 38 76.30 60.20 14.64
C LEU A 38 75.27 60.21 15.78
N VAL A 39 74.86 59.03 16.23
CA VAL A 39 73.96 58.89 17.39
C VAL A 39 74.77 58.45 18.60
N LEU A 40 74.87 59.33 19.59
CA LEU A 40 75.47 59.00 20.88
C LEU A 40 74.39 58.32 21.75
N LEU A 41 74.64 57.08 22.12
CA LEU A 41 73.76 56.30 22.98
C LEU A 41 74.45 56.01 24.30
N GLU A 42 73.75 56.27 25.40
CA GLU A 42 74.13 55.71 26.69
C GLU A 42 74.05 54.19 26.63
N ARG A 43 74.91 53.52 27.40
CA ARG A 43 75.03 52.05 27.43
C ARG A 43 73.69 51.33 27.65
N LYS A 44 72.85 51.88 28.53
CA LYS A 44 71.52 51.33 28.82
C LYS A 44 70.61 51.46 27.59
N SER A 45 70.54 52.66 27.01
CA SER A 45 69.76 52.95 25.80
C SER A 45 70.21 52.10 24.60
N ALA A 46 71.51 51.88 24.42
CA ALA A 46 72.04 51.01 23.37
C ALA A 46 71.61 49.54 23.56
N SER A 47 71.60 49.04 24.81
CA SER A 47 71.12 47.70 25.11
C SER A 47 69.62 47.56 24.87
N ASP A 48 68.82 48.57 25.23
CA ASP A 48 67.37 48.58 25.05
C ASP A 48 66.98 48.62 23.56
N VAL A 49 67.64 49.47 22.75
CA VAL A 49 67.46 49.52 21.29
C VAL A 49 67.79 48.18 20.66
N ARG A 50 68.87 47.54 21.09
CA ARG A 50 69.28 46.23 20.57
C ARG A 50 68.28 45.13 20.91
N LEU A 51 67.72 45.13 22.13
CA LEU A 51 66.66 44.21 22.52
C LEU A 51 65.38 44.45 21.70
N MET A 52 65.02 45.73 21.49
CA MET A 52 63.88 46.12 20.65
C MET A 52 64.04 45.62 19.22
N LEU A 53 65.21 45.85 18.59
CA LEU A 53 65.50 45.38 17.24
C LEU A 53 65.42 43.85 17.13
N LYS A 54 66.01 43.11 18.07
CA LYS A 54 65.90 41.64 18.10
C LYS A 54 64.45 41.18 18.20
N THR A 55 63.66 41.81 19.06
CA THR A 55 62.26 41.45 19.28
C THR A 55 61.41 41.76 18.06
N MET A 56 61.60 42.92 17.43
CA MET A 56 60.88 43.31 16.21
C MET A 56 61.21 42.41 15.02
N LEU A 57 62.48 42.04 14.83
CA LEU A 57 62.87 41.14 13.74
C LEU A 57 62.27 39.74 13.95
N SER A 58 62.35 39.20 15.17
CA SER A 58 61.75 37.91 15.52
C SER A 58 60.23 37.91 15.32
N ASP A 59 59.55 39.00 15.69
CA ASP A 59 58.11 39.16 15.49
C ASP A 59 57.77 39.29 14.00
N SER A 60 58.62 39.96 13.21
CA SER A 60 58.44 40.05 11.77
C SER A 60 58.55 38.68 11.08
N GLU A 61 59.51 37.84 11.46
CA GLU A 61 59.62 36.45 10.95
C GLU A 61 58.38 35.63 11.30
N ARG A 62 57.92 35.72 12.56
CA ARG A 62 56.72 35.03 13.02
C ARG A 62 55.48 35.46 12.23
N ARG A 63 55.30 36.76 12.01
CA ARG A 63 54.18 37.29 11.20
C ARG A 63 54.26 36.82 9.75
N GLN A 64 55.45 36.79 9.15
CA GLN A 64 55.64 36.30 7.80
C GLN A 64 55.29 34.80 7.68
N GLY A 65 55.67 33.99 8.68
CA GLY A 65 55.26 32.59 8.78
C GLY A 65 53.74 32.43 8.84
N LEU A 66 53.06 33.18 9.71
CA LEU A 66 51.60 33.17 9.83
C LEU A 66 50.91 33.58 8.52
N ILE A 67 51.42 34.60 7.83
CA ILE A 67 50.89 35.03 6.53
C ILE A 67 51.04 33.91 5.50
N GLN A 68 52.18 33.22 5.47
CA GLN A 68 52.43 32.13 4.54
C GLN A 68 51.51 30.93 4.81
N GLU A 69 51.31 30.56 6.08
CA GLU A 69 50.35 29.52 6.48
C GLU A 69 48.91 29.91 6.11
N LEU A 70 48.53 31.17 6.33
CA LEU A 70 47.21 31.68 5.96
C LEU A 70 46.99 31.63 4.44
N ILE A 71 48.00 31.98 3.63
CA ILE A 71 47.94 31.89 2.17
C ILE A 71 47.78 30.43 1.74
N GLN A 72 48.58 29.51 2.30
CA GLN A 72 48.51 28.08 2.00
C GLN A 72 47.12 27.51 2.36
N SER A 73 46.62 27.82 3.56
CA SER A 73 45.29 27.42 4.01
C SER A 73 44.20 27.99 3.10
N ASN A 74 44.29 29.26 2.70
CA ASN A 74 43.32 29.87 1.79
C ASN A 74 43.34 29.22 0.40
N SER A 75 44.51 28.87 -0.13
CA SER A 75 44.61 28.13 -1.40
C SER A 75 43.98 26.74 -1.32
N GLN A 76 44.23 26.01 -0.23
CA GLN A 76 43.63 24.69 -0.02
C GLN A 76 42.10 24.79 0.12
N LEU A 77 41.61 25.76 0.90
CA LEU A 77 40.16 25.99 1.05
C LEU A 77 39.50 26.32 -0.29
N LYS A 78 40.17 27.10 -1.16
CA LYS A 78 39.66 27.37 -2.52
C LYS A 78 39.54 26.11 -3.36
N GLU A 79 40.54 25.23 -3.32
CA GLU A 79 40.50 23.95 -4.03
C GLU A 79 39.39 23.05 -3.48
N GLU A 80 39.23 22.96 -2.17
CA GLU A 80 38.16 22.19 -1.53
C GLU A 80 36.78 22.71 -1.92
N VAL A 81 36.57 24.04 -1.90
CA VAL A 81 35.33 24.66 -2.36
C VAL A 81 35.04 24.33 -3.82
N GLN A 82 36.05 24.38 -4.70
CA GLN A 82 35.89 24.02 -6.11
C GLN A 82 35.54 22.52 -6.29
N GLN A 83 36.16 21.64 -5.51
CA GLN A 83 35.82 20.21 -5.49
C GLN A 83 34.39 19.98 -5.01
N HIS A 84 33.96 20.67 -3.94
CA HIS A 84 32.59 20.57 -3.45
C HIS A 84 31.59 21.10 -4.49
N GLN A 85 31.90 22.20 -5.17
CA GLN A 85 31.05 22.75 -6.22
C GLN A 85 30.91 21.79 -7.41
N THR A 86 32.00 21.16 -7.86
CA THR A 86 31.92 20.15 -8.95
C THR A 86 31.15 18.90 -8.53
N ARG A 87 31.31 18.44 -7.27
CA ARG A 87 30.52 17.33 -6.73
C ARG A 87 29.02 17.69 -6.66
N ALA A 88 28.69 18.89 -6.17
CA ALA A 88 27.31 19.37 -6.11
C ALA A 88 26.68 19.47 -7.50
N ALA A 89 27.41 20.01 -8.49
CA ALA A 89 26.93 20.09 -9.87
C ALA A 89 26.62 18.70 -10.47
N ARG A 90 27.49 17.71 -10.23
CA ARG A 90 27.24 16.32 -10.67
C ARG A 90 26.00 15.72 -10.01
N GLN A 91 25.81 15.97 -8.71
CA GLN A 91 24.61 15.46 -8.02
C GLN A 91 23.34 16.17 -8.51
N SER A 92 23.40 17.47 -8.76
CA SER A 92 22.29 18.21 -9.35
C SER A 92 21.92 17.70 -10.74
N GLN A 93 22.92 17.37 -11.59
CA GLN A 93 22.67 16.78 -12.89
C GLN A 93 22.00 15.41 -12.78
N ARG A 94 22.51 14.55 -11.89
CA ARG A 94 21.92 13.22 -11.65
C ARG A 94 20.48 13.32 -11.13
N ALA A 95 20.19 14.29 -10.27
CA ALA A 95 18.83 14.55 -9.80
C ALA A 95 17.91 14.94 -10.97
N ALA A 96 18.35 15.84 -11.85
CA ALA A 96 17.57 16.25 -13.02
C ALA A 96 17.32 15.07 -14.00
N GLU A 97 18.32 14.20 -14.21
CA GLU A 97 18.14 12.98 -15.03
C GLU A 97 17.12 12.01 -14.41
N LEU A 98 17.17 11.82 -13.08
CA LEU A 98 16.21 11.00 -12.35
C LEU A 98 14.80 11.59 -12.36
N GLU A 99 14.66 12.91 -12.25
CA GLU A 99 13.38 13.62 -12.39
C GLU A 99 12.79 13.41 -13.78
N SER A 100 13.60 13.53 -14.84
CA SER A 100 13.15 13.28 -16.21
C SER A 100 12.68 11.84 -16.42
N ILE A 101 13.38 10.85 -15.85
CA ILE A 101 12.95 9.44 -15.89
C ILE A 101 11.65 9.25 -15.11
N LEU A 102 11.56 9.84 -13.92
CA LEU A 102 10.37 9.76 -13.06
C LEU A 102 9.14 10.34 -13.78
N ASP A 103 9.28 11.48 -14.44
CA ASP A 103 8.19 12.10 -15.20
C ASP A 103 7.79 11.24 -16.40
N GLY A 104 8.76 10.62 -17.08
CA GLY A 104 8.47 9.64 -18.13
C GLY A 104 7.73 8.40 -17.62
N VAL A 105 8.03 7.94 -16.40
CA VAL A 105 7.30 6.83 -15.75
C VAL A 105 5.90 7.27 -15.33
N LYS A 106 5.73 8.46 -14.76
CA LYS A 106 4.41 9.01 -14.39
C LYS A 106 3.50 9.09 -15.61
N LEU A 107 3.98 9.60 -16.74
CA LEU A 107 3.20 9.65 -17.99
C LEU A 107 2.76 8.26 -18.44
N LYS A 108 3.67 7.27 -18.43
CA LYS A 108 3.31 5.88 -18.79
C LYS A 108 2.30 5.25 -17.84
N VAL A 109 2.42 5.52 -16.55
CA VAL A 109 1.45 5.04 -15.55
C VAL A 109 0.09 5.69 -15.81
N GLN A 110 0.05 6.99 -16.05
CA GLN A 110 -1.16 7.72 -16.39
C GLN A 110 -1.80 7.19 -17.68
N ASP A 111 -1.03 6.96 -18.74
CA ASP A 111 -1.52 6.37 -19.99
C ASP A 111 -2.11 4.97 -19.77
N LEU A 112 -1.50 4.15 -18.89
CA LEU A 112 -2.01 2.82 -18.54
C LEU A 112 -3.29 2.90 -17.71
N GLU A 113 -3.37 3.82 -16.75
CA GLU A 113 -4.56 4.10 -15.96
C GLU A 113 -5.71 4.57 -16.86
N ASP A 114 -5.47 5.52 -17.75
CA ASP A 114 -6.45 6.03 -18.70
C ASP A 114 -6.92 4.94 -19.67
N SER A 115 -6.00 4.10 -20.15
CA SER A 115 -6.35 2.93 -20.98
C SER A 115 -7.21 1.92 -20.22
N TYR A 116 -6.90 1.68 -18.95
CA TYR A 116 -7.68 0.77 -18.10
C TYR A 116 -9.07 1.33 -17.79
N ILE A 117 -9.17 2.60 -17.43
CA ILE A 117 -10.44 3.31 -17.21
C ILE A 117 -11.28 3.28 -18.49
N GLY A 118 -10.68 3.55 -19.66
CA GLY A 118 -11.35 3.47 -20.95
C GLY A 118 -11.90 2.08 -21.25
N LYS A 119 -11.10 1.02 -21.03
CA LYS A 119 -11.54 -0.38 -21.20
C LYS A 119 -12.65 -0.75 -20.22
N ALA A 120 -12.53 -0.35 -18.95
CA ALA A 120 -13.53 -0.61 -17.93
C ALA A 120 -14.86 0.09 -18.25
N ALA A 121 -14.82 1.35 -18.70
CA ALA A 121 -16.01 2.08 -19.14
C ALA A 121 -16.66 1.42 -20.36
N GLN A 122 -15.87 0.97 -21.34
CA GLN A 122 -16.36 0.24 -22.50
C GLN A 122 -17.04 -1.08 -22.12
N GLN A 123 -16.40 -1.88 -21.25
CA GLN A 123 -16.98 -3.14 -20.76
C GLN A 123 -18.26 -2.90 -19.95
N HIS A 124 -18.29 -1.84 -19.14
CA HIS A 124 -19.50 -1.47 -18.40
C HIS A 124 -20.65 -1.08 -19.34
N GLY A 125 -20.36 -0.32 -20.40
CA GLY A 125 -21.35 0.01 -21.44
C GLY A 125 -21.89 -1.23 -22.15
N GLN A 126 -21.02 -2.16 -22.54
CA GLN A 126 -21.42 -3.44 -23.14
C GLN A 126 -22.29 -4.28 -22.19
N PHE A 127 -21.91 -4.35 -20.90
CA PHE A 127 -22.69 -5.07 -19.90
C PHE A 127 -24.09 -4.46 -19.71
N GLN A 128 -24.19 -3.12 -19.64
CA GLN A 128 -25.48 -2.44 -19.55
C GLN A 128 -26.35 -2.72 -20.78
N GLN A 129 -25.78 -2.72 -21.98
CA GLN A 129 -26.50 -3.07 -23.21
C GLN A 129 -27.02 -4.50 -23.16
N LEU A 130 -26.17 -5.48 -22.84
CA LEU A 130 -26.56 -6.89 -22.72
C LEU A 130 -27.63 -7.09 -21.63
N GLN A 131 -27.55 -6.36 -20.52
CA GLN A 131 -28.55 -6.39 -19.47
C GLN A 131 -29.90 -5.84 -19.94
N GLN A 132 -29.91 -4.81 -20.78
CA GLN A 132 -31.12 -4.29 -21.39
C GLN A 132 -31.73 -5.29 -22.38
N GLU A 133 -30.90 -5.88 -23.25
CA GLU A 133 -31.33 -6.91 -24.20
C GLU A 133 -31.90 -8.14 -23.48
N ARG A 134 -31.29 -8.58 -22.37
CA ARG A 134 -31.79 -9.66 -21.52
C ARG A 134 -33.17 -9.34 -20.95
N ARG A 135 -33.36 -8.13 -20.41
CA ARG A 135 -34.67 -7.69 -19.88
C ARG A 135 -35.74 -7.65 -20.97
N ASP A 136 -35.39 -7.20 -22.16
CA ASP A 136 -36.34 -7.14 -23.27
C ASP A 136 -36.67 -8.53 -23.83
N ALA A 137 -35.69 -9.45 -23.85
CA ALA A 137 -35.92 -10.86 -24.16
C ALA A 137 -36.81 -11.55 -23.11
N GLU A 138 -36.57 -11.31 -21.81
CA GLU A 138 -37.40 -11.85 -20.72
C GLU A 138 -38.87 -11.42 -20.86
N LYS A 139 -39.13 -10.13 -21.13
CA LYS A 139 -40.49 -9.63 -21.38
C LYS A 139 -41.16 -10.34 -22.56
N ARG A 140 -40.41 -10.58 -23.65
CA ARG A 140 -40.93 -11.31 -24.83
C ARG A 140 -41.26 -12.77 -24.49
N CYS A 141 -40.40 -13.44 -23.73
CA CYS A 141 -40.65 -14.81 -23.27
C CYS A 141 -41.91 -14.89 -22.41
N GLN A 142 -42.06 -14.00 -21.43
CA GLN A 142 -43.26 -13.95 -20.58
C GLN A 142 -44.54 -13.72 -21.39
N PHE A 143 -44.50 -12.81 -22.37
CA PHE A 143 -45.62 -12.58 -23.26
C PHE A 143 -45.99 -13.83 -24.08
N LEU A 144 -44.99 -14.53 -24.63
CA LEU A 144 -45.21 -15.76 -25.39
C LEU A 144 -45.74 -16.90 -24.51
N GLU A 145 -45.27 -17.03 -23.28
CA GLU A 145 -45.79 -18.00 -22.31
C GLU A 145 -47.25 -17.75 -21.97
N GLN A 146 -47.63 -16.48 -21.74
CA GLN A 146 -49.03 -16.11 -21.54
C GLN A 146 -49.88 -16.46 -22.76
N LYS A 147 -49.42 -16.13 -23.96
CA LYS A 147 -50.12 -16.50 -25.20
C LYS A 147 -50.27 -18.02 -25.35
N LEU A 148 -49.21 -18.78 -25.08
CA LEU A 148 -49.25 -20.25 -25.11
C LEU A 148 -50.26 -20.81 -24.09
N SER A 149 -50.33 -20.23 -22.90
CA SER A 149 -51.30 -20.64 -21.88
C SER A 149 -52.75 -20.42 -22.32
N GLN A 150 -53.03 -19.28 -22.99
CA GLN A 150 -54.34 -18.97 -23.55
C GLN A 150 -54.73 -19.95 -24.66
N GLU A 151 -53.82 -20.21 -25.60
CA GLU A 151 -54.03 -21.20 -26.67
C GLU A 151 -54.27 -22.60 -26.11
N LYS A 152 -53.54 -23.00 -25.07
CA LYS A 152 -53.73 -24.30 -24.39
C LYS A 152 -55.10 -24.39 -23.72
N GLU A 153 -55.57 -23.31 -23.10
CA GLU A 153 -56.90 -23.26 -22.51
C GLU A 153 -58.00 -23.34 -23.58
N GLN A 154 -57.86 -22.61 -24.69
CA GLN A 154 -58.76 -22.72 -25.84
C GLN A 154 -58.79 -24.14 -26.42
N ALA A 155 -57.63 -24.77 -26.59
CA ALA A 155 -57.52 -26.15 -27.05
C ALA A 155 -58.22 -27.13 -26.09
N SER A 156 -58.07 -26.95 -24.77
CA SER A 156 -58.76 -27.73 -23.75
C SER A 156 -60.28 -27.55 -23.80
N GLN A 157 -60.76 -26.32 -23.99
CA GLN A 157 -62.19 -26.05 -24.15
C GLN A 157 -62.76 -26.70 -25.41
N LEU A 158 -62.06 -26.62 -26.54
CA LEU A 158 -62.43 -27.29 -27.78
C LEU A 158 -62.42 -28.82 -27.63
N GLN A 159 -61.41 -29.37 -26.96
CA GLN A 159 -61.35 -30.81 -26.69
C GLN A 159 -62.53 -31.28 -25.82
N LYS A 160 -62.92 -30.52 -24.80
CA LYS A 160 -64.12 -30.81 -23.99
C LYS A 160 -65.40 -30.77 -24.82
N LYS A 161 -65.56 -29.75 -25.68
CA LYS A 161 -66.70 -29.65 -26.61
C LYS A 161 -66.75 -30.84 -27.57
N LEU A 162 -65.62 -31.22 -28.16
CA LEU A 162 -65.51 -32.37 -29.04
C LEU A 162 -65.88 -33.66 -28.32
N GLN A 163 -65.34 -33.91 -27.13
CA GLN A 163 -65.70 -35.09 -26.31
C GLN A 163 -67.18 -35.11 -25.92
N TYR A 164 -67.81 -33.95 -25.73
CA TYR A 164 -69.25 -33.88 -25.49
C TYR A 164 -70.03 -34.26 -26.75
N VAL A 165 -69.70 -33.69 -27.91
CA VAL A 165 -70.33 -34.00 -29.19
C VAL A 165 -70.16 -35.48 -29.55
N VAL A 166 -68.96 -36.03 -29.39
CA VAL A 166 -68.68 -37.46 -29.61
C VAL A 166 -69.51 -38.34 -28.69
N ARG A 167 -69.59 -38.03 -27.38
CA ARG A 167 -70.43 -38.79 -26.44
C ARG A 167 -71.92 -38.69 -26.75
N GLU A 168 -72.41 -37.52 -27.17
CA GLU A 168 -73.80 -37.37 -27.60
C GLU A 168 -74.10 -38.14 -28.88
N GLU A 169 -73.16 -38.15 -29.82
CA GLU A 169 -73.26 -38.90 -31.07
C GLU A 169 -73.24 -40.42 -30.82
N GLU A 170 -72.35 -40.91 -29.95
CA GLU A 170 -72.34 -42.32 -29.51
C GLU A 170 -73.66 -42.72 -28.85
N ARG A 171 -74.23 -41.84 -28.00
CA ARG A 171 -75.55 -42.08 -27.40
C ARG A 171 -76.66 -42.07 -28.43
N ARG A 172 -76.61 -41.17 -29.43
CA ARG A 172 -77.56 -41.11 -30.55
C ARG A 172 -77.54 -42.42 -31.33
N VAL A 173 -76.35 -42.85 -31.75
CA VAL A 173 -76.13 -44.13 -32.46
C VAL A 173 -76.58 -45.33 -31.60
N ALA A 174 -76.33 -45.31 -30.30
CA ALA A 174 -76.79 -46.38 -29.39
C ALA A 174 -78.33 -46.45 -29.30
N ARG A 175 -79.01 -45.30 -29.18
CA ARG A 175 -80.48 -45.23 -29.16
C ARG A 175 -81.08 -45.71 -30.49
N GLN A 176 -80.57 -45.20 -31.59
CA GLN A 176 -80.98 -45.59 -32.94
C GLN A 176 -80.84 -47.11 -33.15
N ASN A 177 -79.70 -47.69 -32.78
CA ASN A 177 -79.46 -49.13 -32.88
C ASN A 177 -80.39 -49.95 -31.96
N GLN A 178 -80.67 -49.45 -30.76
CA GLN A 178 -81.61 -50.09 -29.83
C GLN A 178 -83.04 -50.08 -30.37
N ALA A 179 -83.50 -48.94 -30.90
CA ALA A 179 -84.82 -48.82 -31.54
C ALA A 179 -84.95 -49.75 -32.75
N PHE A 180 -83.91 -49.81 -33.60
CA PHE A 180 -83.85 -50.73 -34.73
C PHE A 180 -83.99 -52.20 -34.27
N GLN A 181 -83.23 -52.59 -33.24
CA GLN A 181 -83.30 -53.94 -32.66
C GLN A 181 -84.68 -54.25 -32.07
N GLN A 182 -85.35 -53.27 -31.44
CA GLN A 182 -86.70 -53.46 -30.90
C GLN A 182 -87.74 -53.71 -32.00
N ILE A 183 -87.64 -53.01 -33.13
CA ILE A 183 -88.58 -53.11 -34.25
C ILE A 183 -88.34 -54.40 -35.05
N HIS A 184 -87.09 -54.71 -35.39
CA HIS A 184 -86.75 -55.81 -36.32
C HIS A 184 -86.19 -57.07 -35.64
N ARG A 185 -86.01 -57.08 -34.31
CA ARG A 185 -85.45 -58.19 -33.50
C ARG A 185 -84.10 -58.74 -34.00
N ARG A 186 -83.34 -57.93 -34.74
CA ARG A 186 -82.00 -58.22 -35.28
C ARG A 186 -81.15 -56.95 -35.29
N SER A 187 -79.82 -57.07 -35.32
CA SER A 187 -78.93 -55.92 -35.51
C SER A 187 -78.92 -55.44 -36.97
N ALA A 188 -78.73 -54.14 -37.18
CA ALA A 188 -78.59 -53.56 -38.52
C ALA A 188 -77.31 -54.08 -39.21
N ARG A 189 -77.41 -54.40 -40.50
CA ARG A 189 -76.23 -54.80 -41.28
C ARG A 189 -75.58 -53.57 -41.88
N ILE A 190 -74.27 -53.42 -41.66
CA ILE A 190 -73.47 -52.24 -42.07
C ILE A 190 -73.53 -51.99 -43.59
N ASN A 191 -73.74 -53.02 -44.41
CA ASN A 191 -73.67 -52.93 -45.88
C ASN A 191 -75.04 -53.02 -46.58
N SER A 192 -76.16 -52.89 -45.85
CA SER A 192 -77.51 -52.95 -46.44
C SER A 192 -78.10 -51.55 -46.60
N THR A 193 -78.34 -51.15 -47.84
CA THR A 193 -78.93 -49.84 -48.16
C THR A 193 -80.34 -49.68 -47.60
N SER A 194 -81.12 -50.76 -47.51
CA SER A 194 -82.43 -50.77 -46.89
C SER A 194 -82.37 -50.61 -45.37
N ASP A 195 -81.42 -51.27 -44.69
CA ASP A 195 -81.25 -51.11 -43.23
C ASP A 195 -80.79 -49.67 -42.91
N GLN A 196 -79.95 -49.06 -43.76
CA GLN A 196 -79.52 -47.66 -43.62
C GLN A 196 -80.70 -46.67 -43.76
N GLN A 197 -81.58 -46.86 -44.75
CA GLN A 197 -82.78 -46.01 -44.90
C GLN A 197 -83.71 -46.09 -43.68
N ILE A 198 -83.83 -47.27 -43.07
CA ILE A 198 -84.64 -47.46 -41.86
C ILE A 198 -83.98 -46.76 -40.67
N LEU A 199 -82.66 -46.89 -40.52
CA LEU A 199 -81.88 -46.18 -39.50
C LEU A 199 -82.06 -44.65 -39.62
N ASP A 200 -82.01 -44.10 -40.84
CA ASP A 200 -82.20 -42.66 -41.08
C ASP A 200 -83.62 -42.18 -40.69
N ILE A 201 -84.65 -43.01 -40.94
CA ILE A 201 -86.03 -42.73 -40.51
C ILE A 201 -86.15 -42.75 -38.98
N ILE A 202 -85.55 -43.76 -38.32
CA ILE A 202 -85.49 -43.84 -36.85
C ILE A 202 -84.80 -42.59 -36.29
N ASP A 203 -83.70 -42.14 -36.89
CA ASP A 203 -82.98 -40.94 -36.50
C ASP A 203 -83.84 -39.67 -36.58
N MET A 204 -84.65 -39.51 -37.65
CA MET A 204 -85.56 -38.36 -37.75
C MET A 204 -86.59 -38.35 -36.62
N TYR A 205 -87.24 -39.48 -36.35
CA TYR A 205 -88.25 -39.57 -35.29
C TYR A 205 -87.64 -39.43 -33.90
N GLU A 206 -86.46 -40.00 -33.65
CA GLU A 206 -85.73 -39.80 -32.40
C GLU A 206 -85.33 -38.33 -32.21
N SER A 207 -84.90 -37.66 -33.27
CA SER A 207 -84.57 -36.22 -33.23
C SER A 207 -85.79 -35.37 -32.89
N GLN A 208 -86.95 -35.67 -33.48
CA GLN A 208 -88.22 -35.00 -33.16
C GLN A 208 -88.64 -35.26 -31.70
N MET A 209 -88.53 -36.51 -31.21
CA MET A 209 -88.80 -36.82 -29.81
C MET A 209 -87.84 -36.10 -28.86
N GLN A 210 -86.56 -35.99 -29.22
CA GLN A 210 -85.56 -35.31 -28.42
C GLN A 210 -85.80 -33.79 -28.39
N GLN A 211 -86.21 -33.19 -29.51
CA GLN A 211 -86.64 -31.78 -29.56
C GLN A 211 -87.84 -31.53 -28.64
N LEU A 212 -88.88 -32.36 -28.71
CA LEU A 212 -90.05 -32.25 -27.83
C LEU A 212 -89.67 -32.42 -26.35
N ARG A 213 -88.75 -33.35 -26.03
CA ARG A 213 -88.21 -33.53 -24.67
C ARG A 213 -87.37 -32.35 -24.21
N ASN A 214 -86.57 -31.76 -25.11
CA ASN A 214 -85.76 -30.58 -24.81
C ASN A 214 -86.63 -29.34 -24.60
N GLU A 215 -87.69 -29.16 -25.41
CA GLU A 215 -88.69 -28.11 -25.21
C GLU A 215 -89.39 -28.27 -23.87
N LEU A 216 -89.85 -29.49 -23.52
CA LEU A 216 -90.40 -29.78 -22.18
C LEU A 216 -89.40 -29.51 -21.04
N LYS A 217 -88.11 -29.77 -21.28
CA LYS A 217 -87.05 -29.50 -20.30
C LYS A 217 -86.77 -28.00 -20.17
N LEU A 218 -86.76 -27.25 -21.26
CA LEU A 218 -86.68 -25.79 -21.30
C LEU A 218 -87.88 -25.13 -20.61
N TYR A 219 -89.10 -25.67 -20.79
CA TYR A 219 -90.30 -25.23 -20.08
C TYR A 219 -90.27 -25.58 -18.57
N LYS A 220 -89.55 -26.63 -18.17
CA LYS A 220 -89.28 -26.94 -16.77
C LYS A 220 -88.18 -26.05 -16.17
N SER A 221 -87.12 -25.79 -16.92
CA SER A 221 -86.01 -24.91 -16.55
C SER A 221 -86.34 -23.42 -16.57
N SER A 222 -87.49 -23.01 -17.10
CA SER A 222 -87.96 -21.62 -17.10
C SER A 222 -88.96 -21.32 -15.99
N SER A 223 -89.36 -22.33 -15.20
CA SER A 223 -90.16 -22.16 -13.99
C SER A 223 -89.30 -21.89 -12.74
N GLU A 224 -88.00 -22.09 -12.83
CA GLU A 224 -87.01 -21.79 -11.80
C GLU A 224 -85.87 -21.04 -12.49
N GLU A 225 -85.42 -19.90 -11.96
CA GLU A 225 -84.35 -19.02 -12.51
C GLU A 225 -84.80 -17.91 -13.49
N LYS A 226 -85.38 -16.85 -12.91
CA LYS A 226 -85.15 -15.48 -13.38
C LYS A 226 -83.97 -14.90 -12.59
N ASP A 227 -82.83 -14.65 -13.23
CA ASP A 227 -82.09 -13.38 -13.09
C ASP A 227 -80.83 -13.31 -13.98
N SER A 228 -80.59 -12.09 -14.47
CA SER A 228 -79.34 -11.51 -15.02
C SER A 228 -78.93 -11.75 -16.49
N SER A 229 -79.56 -10.96 -17.37
CA SER A 229 -78.98 -9.94 -18.28
C SER A 229 -77.54 -10.06 -18.84
N ASN A 230 -77.49 -10.04 -20.19
CA ASN A 230 -76.67 -9.21 -21.10
C ASN A 230 -75.14 -9.07 -20.91
N SER A 231 -74.36 -9.27 -21.98
CA SER A 231 -73.97 -8.14 -22.85
C SER A 231 -73.10 -8.48 -24.09
N GLN A 232 -73.41 -7.76 -25.17
CA GLN A 232 -72.54 -7.18 -26.20
C GLN A 232 -71.79 -8.02 -27.25
N LYS A 233 -72.35 -7.93 -28.46
CA LYS A 233 -71.67 -7.67 -29.76
C LYS A 233 -70.33 -6.93 -29.63
N ASN A 234 -69.34 -7.34 -30.41
CA ASN A 234 -68.75 -6.43 -31.39
C ASN A 234 -68.05 -7.14 -32.56
N LYS A 235 -68.09 -6.39 -33.66
CA LYS A 235 -67.78 -6.64 -35.06
C LYS A 235 -66.31 -6.26 -35.32
N SER A 236 -65.61 -7.03 -36.16
CA SER A 236 -64.97 -6.59 -37.42
C SER A 236 -63.58 -7.19 -37.70
N THR A 237 -63.42 -7.48 -39.00
CA THR A 237 -62.22 -7.34 -39.84
C THR A 237 -61.30 -8.57 -40.03
N VAL A 238 -61.41 -9.06 -41.26
CA VAL A 238 -60.50 -9.96 -41.99
C VAL A 238 -59.25 -9.17 -42.40
N GLU A 239 -58.08 -9.82 -42.36
CA GLU A 239 -56.95 -9.79 -43.33
C GLU A 239 -55.64 -10.15 -42.58
N LYS A 240 -55.03 -11.31 -42.81
CA LYS A 240 -54.13 -11.69 -43.92
C LYS A 240 -52.71 -11.11 -43.72
N ASP A 241 -51.82 -11.93 -43.15
CA ASP A 241 -50.47 -12.25 -43.68
C ASP A 241 -49.64 -13.02 -42.63
N THR A 242 -49.46 -14.31 -42.88
CA THR A 242 -48.74 -15.27 -42.02
C THR A 242 -47.48 -15.81 -42.69
N THR A 243 -46.64 -14.94 -43.24
CA THR A 243 -45.41 -15.38 -43.96
C THR A 243 -44.09 -14.83 -43.42
N ASP A 244 -44.07 -13.84 -42.53
CA ASP A 244 -42.80 -13.20 -42.13
C ASP A 244 -42.18 -13.72 -40.83
N THR A 245 -42.93 -14.43 -39.99
CA THR A 245 -42.44 -14.92 -38.69
C THR A 245 -41.41 -16.05 -38.82
N SER A 246 -41.47 -16.82 -39.91
CA SER A 246 -40.47 -17.86 -40.22
C SER A 246 -39.14 -17.28 -40.73
N SER A 247 -39.17 -16.07 -41.31
CA SER A 247 -37.97 -15.40 -41.83
C SER A 247 -37.11 -14.84 -40.69
N ASN A 248 -37.74 -14.24 -39.68
CA ASN A 248 -37.04 -13.65 -38.52
C ASN A 248 -36.34 -14.69 -37.63
N TYR A 249 -36.97 -15.84 -37.37
CA TYR A 249 -36.31 -16.91 -36.59
C TYR A 249 -35.12 -17.51 -37.34
N LYS A 250 -35.22 -17.62 -38.67
CA LYS A 250 -34.13 -18.10 -39.54
C LYS A 250 -32.99 -17.08 -39.66
N ALA A 251 -33.30 -15.79 -39.68
CA ALA A 251 -32.32 -14.71 -39.66
C ALA A 251 -31.58 -14.64 -38.32
N LEU A 252 -32.29 -14.79 -37.20
CA LEU A 252 -31.70 -14.80 -35.86
C LEU A 252 -30.85 -16.06 -35.60
N LEU A 253 -31.31 -17.23 -36.04
CA LEU A 253 -30.50 -18.46 -36.00
C LEU A 253 -29.23 -18.33 -36.85
N LYS A 254 -29.33 -17.71 -38.04
CA LYS A 254 -28.15 -17.42 -38.86
C LYS A 254 -27.20 -16.43 -38.18
N SER A 255 -27.70 -15.36 -37.53
CA SER A 255 -26.84 -14.40 -36.84
C SER A 255 -26.12 -15.02 -35.63
N TYR A 256 -26.80 -15.87 -34.85
CA TYR A 256 -26.15 -16.61 -33.76
C TYR A 256 -25.17 -17.66 -34.27
N GLN A 257 -25.47 -18.30 -35.41
CA GLN A 257 -24.56 -19.23 -36.05
C GLN A 257 -23.32 -18.52 -36.61
N GLU A 258 -23.46 -17.30 -37.13
CA GLU A 258 -22.36 -16.44 -37.58
C GLU A 258 -21.52 -15.97 -36.38
N GLN A 259 -22.14 -15.46 -35.31
CA GLN A 259 -21.43 -15.09 -34.07
C GLN A 259 -20.69 -16.29 -33.45
N LEU A 260 -21.26 -17.50 -33.50
CA LEU A 260 -20.59 -18.71 -33.04
C LEU A 260 -19.41 -19.10 -33.94
N LYS A 261 -19.46 -18.80 -35.24
CA LYS A 261 -18.33 -18.99 -36.15
C LYS A 261 -17.24 -17.94 -35.89
N ASP A 262 -17.61 -16.68 -35.73
CA ASP A 262 -16.68 -15.57 -35.47
C ASP A 262 -15.96 -15.75 -34.13
N THR A 263 -16.69 -16.11 -33.07
CA THR A 263 -16.09 -16.40 -31.75
C THR A 263 -15.27 -17.69 -31.76
N LYS A 264 -15.55 -18.65 -32.64
CA LYS A 264 -14.67 -19.81 -32.86
C LYS A 264 -13.42 -19.39 -33.62
N ALA A 265 -13.53 -18.57 -34.67
CA ALA A 265 -12.42 -18.05 -35.44
C ALA A 265 -11.48 -17.21 -34.56
N GLN A 266 -12.01 -16.29 -33.74
CA GLN A 266 -11.23 -15.52 -32.77
C GLN A 266 -10.54 -16.40 -31.72
N ARG A 267 -11.18 -17.47 -31.26
CA ARG A 267 -10.55 -18.42 -30.34
C ARG A 267 -9.43 -19.21 -31.01
N GLU A 268 -9.60 -19.61 -32.27
CA GLU A 268 -8.54 -20.25 -33.04
C GLU A 268 -7.40 -19.26 -33.32
N GLU A 269 -7.70 -18.01 -33.67
CA GLU A 269 -6.69 -16.97 -33.86
C GLU A 269 -5.90 -16.70 -32.58
N LEU A 270 -6.57 -16.54 -31.44
CA LEU A 270 -5.91 -16.43 -30.13
C LEU A 270 -5.11 -17.67 -29.76
N ARG A 271 -5.59 -18.88 -30.12
CA ARG A 271 -4.81 -20.12 -29.93
C ARG A 271 -3.56 -20.13 -30.80
N THR A 272 -3.66 -19.73 -32.06
CA THR A 272 -2.51 -19.63 -32.96
C THR A 272 -1.54 -18.56 -32.48
N GLU A 273 -2.02 -17.44 -31.94
CA GLU A 273 -1.16 -16.39 -31.38
C GLU A 273 -0.49 -16.84 -30.08
N ILE A 274 -1.22 -17.54 -29.19
CA ILE A 274 -0.61 -18.15 -28.00
C ILE A 274 0.44 -19.18 -28.39
N GLN A 275 0.16 -20.01 -29.38
CA GLN A 275 1.10 -21.01 -29.89
C GLN A 275 2.33 -20.33 -30.51
N ARG A 276 2.14 -19.27 -31.31
CA ARG A 276 3.22 -18.45 -31.86
C ARG A 276 4.04 -17.78 -30.76
N LEU A 277 3.40 -17.18 -29.75
CA LEU A 277 4.07 -16.56 -28.61
C LEU A 277 4.82 -17.59 -27.77
N LYS A 278 4.30 -18.80 -27.67
CA LYS A 278 4.97 -19.93 -27.01
C LYS A 278 6.17 -20.39 -27.81
N GLU A 279 6.05 -20.52 -29.13
CA GLU A 279 7.19 -20.80 -30.04
C GLU A 279 8.22 -19.66 -30.02
N ASP A 280 7.81 -18.40 -29.91
CA ASP A 280 8.69 -17.24 -29.70
C ASP A 280 9.38 -17.28 -28.32
N LEU A 281 8.69 -17.77 -27.29
CA LEU A 281 9.25 -17.97 -25.96
C LEU A 281 10.23 -19.14 -25.90
N GLU A 282 9.96 -20.22 -26.62
CA GLU A 282 10.80 -21.42 -26.72
C GLU A 282 11.99 -21.20 -27.67
N SER A 283 11.85 -20.34 -28.68
CA SER A 283 12.94 -19.92 -29.57
C SER A 283 13.79 -18.78 -28.99
N ARG A 284 13.33 -18.12 -27.92
CA ARG A 284 14.15 -17.13 -27.20
C ARG A 284 15.36 -17.83 -26.59
N PRO A 285 16.59 -17.38 -26.91
CA PRO A 285 17.78 -17.94 -26.32
C PRO A 285 17.73 -17.77 -24.79
N THR A 286 17.82 -18.89 -24.07
CA THR A 286 17.90 -18.92 -22.62
C THR A 286 19.06 -18.01 -22.16
N ILE A 287 19.01 -17.38 -20.98
CA ILE A 287 20.12 -16.51 -20.50
C ILE A 287 21.48 -17.24 -20.52
N LYS A 288 21.48 -18.55 -20.30
CA LYS A 288 22.66 -19.41 -20.44
C LYS A 288 23.11 -19.50 -21.91
N GLU A 289 22.18 -19.74 -22.83
CA GLU A 289 22.40 -19.74 -24.28
C GLU A 289 22.84 -18.37 -24.81
N LEU A 290 22.32 -17.27 -24.26
CA LEU A 290 22.73 -15.91 -24.62
C LEU A 290 24.09 -15.56 -24.02
N LYS A 291 24.43 -16.08 -22.84
CA LYS A 291 25.80 -16.00 -22.29
C LYS A 291 26.77 -16.83 -23.12
N THR A 292 26.42 -18.05 -23.49
CA THR A 292 27.24 -18.87 -24.38
C THR A 292 27.29 -18.30 -25.78
N CYS A 293 26.21 -17.72 -26.31
CA CYS A 293 26.16 -17.07 -27.61
C CYS A 293 26.92 -15.74 -27.59
N LYS A 294 26.96 -15.01 -26.46
CA LYS A 294 27.85 -13.85 -26.25
C LYS A 294 29.31 -14.26 -26.08
N GLN A 295 29.59 -15.38 -25.41
CA GLN A 295 30.94 -15.96 -25.31
C GLN A 295 31.38 -16.53 -26.66
N GLN A 296 30.48 -17.17 -27.40
CA GLN A 296 30.67 -17.65 -28.75
C GLN A 296 30.79 -16.48 -29.71
N LEU A 297 30.09 -15.36 -29.55
CA LEU A 297 30.28 -14.12 -30.31
C LEU A 297 31.60 -13.45 -29.97
N LYS A 298 32.09 -13.55 -28.74
CA LYS A 298 33.46 -13.13 -28.40
C LYS A 298 34.50 -14.08 -28.96
N CYS A 299 34.22 -15.38 -28.94
CA CYS A 299 35.06 -16.39 -29.55
C CYS A 299 34.96 -16.34 -31.06
N LEU A 300 33.85 -15.91 -31.65
CA LEU A 300 33.59 -15.66 -33.07
C LEU A 300 34.07 -14.27 -33.45
N ASP A 301 34.19 -13.30 -32.56
CA ASP A 301 34.94 -12.07 -32.83
C ASP A 301 36.42 -12.42 -32.88
N ARG A 302 36.90 -13.24 -31.94
CA ARG A 302 38.26 -13.80 -31.97
C ARG A 302 38.46 -14.74 -33.15
N ILE A 303 37.46 -15.54 -33.49
CA ILE A 303 37.52 -16.48 -34.59
C ILE A 303 37.35 -15.70 -35.87
N ILE A 304 36.44 -14.76 -36.10
CA ILE A 304 36.38 -13.83 -37.26
C ILE A 304 37.69 -13.04 -37.38
N GLN A 305 38.30 -12.62 -36.27
CA GLN A 305 39.68 -12.10 -36.26
C GLN A 305 40.71 -13.16 -36.74
N GLN A 306 40.51 -14.43 -36.43
CA GLN A 306 41.30 -15.60 -36.90
C GLN A 306 40.76 -16.26 -38.20
N SER A 307 39.60 -15.81 -38.71
CA SER A 307 38.66 -16.53 -39.58
C SER A 307 37.94 -15.57 -40.52
N ASN A 308 38.69 -14.59 -41.01
CA ASN A 308 38.91 -14.44 -42.45
C ASN A 308 39.36 -15.77 -43.16
N ILE A 309 39.07 -16.93 -42.57
CA ILE A 309 39.60 -18.28 -42.79
C ILE A 309 38.50 -19.25 -42.33
N ARG A 310 37.65 -19.67 -43.28
CA ARG A 310 36.80 -20.89 -43.27
C ARG A 310 35.40 -20.84 -42.62
N SER A 311 34.45 -20.36 -43.43
CA SER A 311 33.24 -21.03 -43.93
C SER A 311 32.56 -22.18 -43.14
N SER A 312 31.30 -21.93 -42.77
CA SER A 312 30.04 -22.59 -43.19
C SER A 312 29.92 -24.13 -43.27
N GLN A 313 28.90 -24.71 -42.60
CA GLN A 313 27.70 -25.39 -43.19
C GLN A 313 27.07 -26.51 -42.30
N ALA A 314 25.83 -26.25 -41.88
CA ALA A 314 24.60 -26.93 -42.32
C ALA A 314 24.04 -28.23 -41.64
N LEU A 315 22.70 -28.18 -41.43
CA LEU A 315 21.63 -29.17 -41.72
C LEU A 315 20.81 -29.83 -40.58
N LYS A 316 19.49 -29.86 -40.87
CA LYS A 316 18.30 -30.44 -40.21
C LYS A 316 18.23 -31.97 -40.52
N THR A 317 17.34 -32.84 -40.02
CA THR A 317 15.86 -32.88 -40.17
C THR A 317 15.27 -34.18 -39.53
N GLN A 318 14.02 -34.11 -39.02
CA GLN A 318 12.84 -35.02 -39.18
C GLN A 318 12.79 -36.50 -38.67
N ASP A 319 11.71 -36.87 -37.94
CA ASP A 319 10.45 -37.56 -38.40
C ASP A 319 9.77 -38.47 -37.33
N SER A 320 8.44 -38.64 -37.45
CA SER A 320 7.50 -39.35 -36.54
C SER A 320 6.78 -40.53 -37.25
N GLU A 321 6.38 -41.57 -36.50
CA GLU A 321 5.54 -42.72 -36.93
C GLU A 321 4.20 -42.80 -36.16
N GLU A 322 3.10 -43.19 -36.82
CA GLU A 322 1.74 -43.36 -36.27
C GLU A 322 1.25 -44.83 -36.28
N THR A 323 0.42 -45.19 -35.28
CA THR A 323 -0.14 -46.54 -34.99
C THR A 323 -1.66 -46.66 -35.23
N LEU A 324 -2.14 -47.85 -35.62
CA LEU A 324 -3.53 -48.17 -36.00
C LEU A 324 -4.45 -48.67 -34.85
N ASN A 325 -5.75 -48.36 -34.96
CA ASN A 325 -6.82 -48.50 -33.94
C ASN A 325 -7.72 -49.78 -34.04
N THR A 326 -8.55 -49.94 -33.00
CA THR A 326 -9.25 -51.12 -32.43
C THR A 326 -10.44 -51.77 -33.16
N ASP A 327 -10.80 -51.38 -34.38
CA ASP A 327 -12.08 -51.81 -34.99
C ASP A 327 -12.05 -53.19 -35.71
N ASN A 328 -10.90 -53.87 -35.75
CA ASN A 328 -10.70 -55.09 -36.56
C ASN A 328 -10.84 -56.43 -35.82
N ILE A 329 -11.42 -56.46 -34.61
CA ILE A 329 -11.38 -57.67 -33.76
C ILE A 329 -12.34 -58.79 -34.23
N GLN A 330 -13.40 -58.48 -34.98
CA GLN A 330 -14.40 -59.47 -35.40
C GLN A 330 -14.03 -60.30 -36.64
N HIS A 331 -12.95 -59.93 -37.34
CA HIS A 331 -12.48 -60.63 -38.56
C HIS A 331 -11.16 -61.39 -38.35
N LEU A 332 -10.69 -61.51 -37.10
CA LEU A 332 -9.48 -62.25 -36.77
C LEU A 332 -9.71 -63.77 -36.91
N ASP A 333 -8.77 -64.44 -37.58
CA ASP A 333 -8.74 -65.89 -37.74
C ASP A 333 -8.61 -66.60 -36.38
N ALA A 334 -9.20 -67.80 -36.27
CA ALA A 334 -9.22 -68.58 -35.04
C ALA A 334 -7.80 -68.86 -34.48
N SER A 335 -6.79 -68.93 -35.34
CA SER A 335 -5.38 -69.06 -34.96
C SER A 335 -4.80 -67.80 -34.29
N THR A 336 -5.06 -66.61 -34.82
CA THR A 336 -4.61 -65.35 -34.20
C THR A 336 -5.34 -65.08 -32.89
N CYS A 337 -6.65 -65.36 -32.83
CA CYS A 337 -7.40 -65.29 -31.57
C CYS A 337 -6.86 -66.25 -30.51
N LYS A 338 -6.54 -67.51 -30.87
CA LYS A 338 -5.93 -68.48 -29.94
C LYS A 338 -4.55 -68.03 -29.46
N ARG A 339 -3.75 -67.42 -30.33
CA ARG A 339 -2.42 -66.86 -29.99
C ARG A 339 -2.55 -65.69 -29.01
N LEU A 340 -3.38 -64.68 -29.34
CA LEU A 340 -3.64 -63.54 -28.46
C LEU A 340 -4.17 -63.99 -27.09
N LEU A 341 -5.04 -65.00 -27.05
CA LEU A 341 -5.61 -65.51 -25.79
C LEU A 341 -4.56 -66.28 -24.98
N MET A 342 -3.68 -67.06 -25.63
CA MET A 342 -2.53 -67.67 -24.96
C MET A 342 -1.55 -66.63 -24.41
N ASP A 343 -1.29 -65.56 -25.16
CA ASP A 343 -0.38 -64.49 -24.74
C ASP A 343 -0.95 -63.71 -23.54
N VAL A 344 -2.26 -63.42 -23.55
CA VAL A 344 -2.95 -62.80 -22.41
C VAL A 344 -2.94 -63.72 -21.17
N CYS A 345 -3.12 -65.04 -21.33
CA CYS A 345 -3.03 -65.99 -20.23
C CYS A 345 -1.60 -66.08 -19.65
N LYS A 346 -0.57 -66.02 -20.50
CA LYS A 346 0.85 -65.99 -20.06
C LYS A 346 1.15 -64.70 -19.30
N GLU A 347 0.73 -63.55 -19.82
CA GLU A 347 0.98 -62.24 -19.23
C GLU A 347 0.29 -62.08 -17.87
N LEU A 348 -0.95 -62.57 -17.76
CA LEU A 348 -1.70 -62.58 -16.50
C LEU A 348 -1.32 -63.73 -15.56
N LYS A 349 -0.36 -64.58 -15.96
CA LYS A 349 0.10 -65.78 -15.23
C LYS A 349 -1.05 -66.72 -14.81
N VAL A 350 -2.05 -66.90 -15.69
CA VAL A 350 -3.21 -67.76 -15.45
C VAL A 350 -3.07 -69.04 -16.26
N GLN A 351 -3.03 -70.19 -15.59
CA GLN A 351 -2.87 -71.50 -16.25
C GLN A 351 -4.17 -72.05 -16.86
N ASP A 352 -5.33 -71.55 -16.42
CA ASP A 352 -6.66 -72.02 -16.83
C ASP A 352 -7.49 -70.88 -17.43
N VAL A 353 -7.88 -71.03 -18.70
CA VAL A 353 -8.66 -70.04 -19.47
C VAL A 353 -10.01 -69.74 -18.81
N SER A 354 -10.61 -70.71 -18.11
CA SER A 354 -11.88 -70.49 -17.41
C SER A 354 -11.76 -69.47 -16.27
N ARG A 355 -10.56 -69.30 -15.71
CA ARG A 355 -10.25 -68.33 -14.64
C ARG A 355 -9.75 -66.99 -15.17
N LEU A 356 -9.57 -66.87 -16.49
CA LEU A 356 -9.08 -65.65 -17.15
C LEU A 356 -9.98 -64.44 -16.86
N ILE A 357 -11.30 -64.62 -16.96
CA ILE A 357 -12.26 -63.55 -16.69
C ILE A 357 -12.23 -63.12 -15.22
N SER A 358 -12.10 -64.07 -14.29
CA SER A 358 -11.96 -63.74 -12.86
C SER A 358 -10.63 -63.03 -12.55
N ALA A 359 -9.52 -63.46 -13.16
CA ALA A 359 -8.21 -62.82 -13.01
C ALA A 359 -8.21 -61.40 -13.62
N LEU A 360 -8.81 -61.22 -14.79
CA LEU A 360 -9.03 -59.92 -15.42
C LEU A 360 -9.92 -59.02 -14.55
N LYS A 361 -10.97 -59.55 -13.91
CA LYS A 361 -11.79 -58.78 -12.97
C LYS A 361 -11.00 -58.33 -11.73
N VAL A 362 -10.12 -59.17 -11.19
CA VAL A 362 -9.25 -58.81 -10.06
C VAL A 362 -8.21 -57.76 -10.48
N GLN A 363 -7.59 -57.93 -11.65
CA GLN A 363 -6.65 -56.93 -12.18
C GLN A 363 -7.34 -55.61 -12.52
N ARG A 364 -8.55 -55.66 -13.06
CA ARG A 364 -9.39 -54.48 -13.26
C ARG A 364 -9.68 -53.77 -11.93
N LYS A 365 -10.06 -54.50 -10.88
CA LYS A 365 -10.26 -53.91 -9.55
C LYS A 365 -8.98 -53.31 -8.97
N ARG A 366 -7.82 -53.95 -9.18
CA ARG A 366 -6.51 -53.41 -8.78
C ARG A 366 -6.15 -52.15 -9.56
N ALA A 367 -6.37 -52.13 -10.88
CA ALA A 367 -6.19 -50.96 -11.72
C ALA A 367 -7.13 -49.81 -11.32
N GLU A 368 -8.40 -50.12 -11.03
CA GLU A 368 -9.38 -49.14 -10.52
C GLU A 368 -8.97 -48.59 -9.14
N SER A 369 -8.41 -49.41 -8.25
CA SER A 369 -7.86 -48.93 -6.97
C SER A 369 -6.56 -48.13 -7.14
N ALA A 370 -5.72 -48.49 -8.11
CA ALA A 370 -4.49 -47.76 -8.43
C ALA A 370 -4.82 -46.37 -8.97
N PHE A 371 -5.83 -46.24 -9.83
CA PHE A 371 -6.31 -44.94 -10.30
C PHE A 371 -6.84 -44.06 -9.16
N LYS A 372 -7.54 -44.64 -8.18
CA LYS A 372 -7.99 -43.91 -6.99
C LYS A 372 -6.81 -43.43 -6.14
N LEU A 373 -5.78 -44.27 -5.97
CA LEU A 373 -4.58 -43.91 -5.21
C LEU A 373 -3.77 -42.83 -5.94
N GLU A 374 -3.61 -42.95 -7.27
CA GLU A 374 -2.97 -41.95 -8.11
C GLU A 374 -3.71 -40.62 -8.07
N LYS A 375 -5.04 -40.64 -8.06
CA LYS A 375 -5.85 -39.44 -7.87
C LYS A 375 -5.60 -38.78 -6.52
N ILE A 376 -5.58 -39.55 -5.43
CA ILE A 376 -5.28 -39.01 -4.09
C ILE A 376 -3.88 -38.40 -4.05
N LEU A 377 -2.89 -39.08 -4.61
CA LEU A 377 -1.52 -38.57 -4.71
C LEU A 377 -1.47 -37.27 -5.50
N HIS A 378 -2.15 -37.21 -6.65
CA HIS A 378 -2.26 -36.00 -7.47
C HIS A 378 -2.94 -34.84 -6.72
N ASP A 379 -4.05 -35.11 -6.03
CA ASP A 379 -4.78 -34.12 -5.24
C ASP A 379 -3.89 -33.60 -4.08
N THR A 380 -3.13 -34.47 -3.41
CA THR A 380 -2.16 -34.06 -2.39
C THR A 380 -1.00 -33.26 -2.96
N THR A 381 -0.47 -33.63 -4.13
CA THR A 381 0.58 -32.86 -4.82
C THR A 381 0.05 -31.50 -5.25
N ALA A 382 -1.21 -31.39 -5.67
CA ALA A 382 -1.85 -30.12 -6.02
C ALA A 382 -1.93 -29.16 -4.82
N VAL A 383 -2.19 -29.68 -3.61
CA VAL A 383 -2.15 -28.88 -2.37
C VAL A 383 -0.72 -28.44 -2.05
N LEU A 384 0.27 -29.33 -2.19
CA LEU A 384 1.68 -29.04 -1.88
C LEU A 384 2.35 -28.09 -2.89
N THR A 385 1.90 -28.10 -4.15
CA THR A 385 2.42 -27.24 -5.22
C THR A 385 1.63 -25.94 -5.39
N ASN A 386 0.59 -25.72 -4.59
CA ASN A 386 -0.20 -24.50 -4.61
C ASN A 386 0.72 -23.28 -4.35
N PRO A 387 0.61 -22.19 -5.14
CA PRO A 387 1.44 -21.00 -4.96
C PRO A 387 1.32 -20.33 -3.58
N ARG A 388 0.27 -20.65 -2.81
CA ARG A 388 0.06 -20.17 -1.43
C ARG A 388 0.56 -21.12 -0.33
N ALA A 389 1.16 -22.25 -0.67
CA ALA A 389 1.65 -23.22 0.31
C ALA A 389 2.91 -22.72 1.06
N PRO A 390 3.04 -22.91 2.40
CA PRO A 390 4.01 -22.16 3.21
C PRO A 390 5.49 -22.56 3.05
N VAL A 391 5.82 -23.68 2.42
CA VAL A 391 7.22 -24.06 2.16
C VAL A 391 7.28 -24.85 0.86
N GLY A 392 7.82 -24.23 -0.20
CA GLY A 392 7.95 -24.84 -1.51
C GLY A 392 9.15 -25.79 -1.64
N LEU A 393 9.35 -26.76 -0.74
CA LEU A 393 10.46 -27.72 -0.88
C LEU A 393 10.35 -28.53 -2.18
N LEU A 394 9.13 -28.92 -2.57
CA LEU A 394 8.84 -29.51 -3.88
C LEU A 394 9.09 -28.50 -5.02
N ARG A 395 8.65 -27.25 -4.85
CA ARG A 395 8.79 -26.18 -5.86
C ARG A 395 10.25 -25.77 -6.12
N GLN A 396 11.08 -25.73 -5.07
CA GLN A 396 12.48 -25.31 -5.13
C GLN A 396 13.36 -26.33 -5.86
N ARG A 397 12.97 -27.61 -5.88
CA ARG A 397 13.70 -28.69 -6.57
C ARG A 397 13.20 -28.99 -7.98
N VAL A 398 11.92 -28.71 -8.27
CA VAL A 398 11.39 -28.71 -9.65
C VAL A 398 12.08 -27.64 -10.51
N GLN A 399 12.59 -26.56 -9.89
CA GLN A 399 13.38 -25.53 -10.60
C GLN A 399 14.80 -25.98 -10.97
N THR A 400 15.32 -27.06 -10.37
CA THR A 400 16.61 -27.64 -10.74
C THR A 400 16.41 -28.76 -11.77
N ASN A 401 16.09 -28.40 -13.02
CA ASN A 401 16.24 -29.11 -14.32
C ASN A 401 16.54 -30.64 -14.38
N LEU A 402 16.03 -31.46 -13.47
CA LEU A 402 15.92 -32.90 -13.67
C LEU A 402 14.43 -33.19 -13.79
N GLU A 403 14.02 -33.69 -14.94
CA GLU A 403 12.73 -34.36 -15.11
C GLU A 403 12.67 -35.48 -14.06
N LEU A 404 12.09 -35.17 -12.90
CA LEU A 404 11.88 -36.15 -11.87
C LEU A 404 10.81 -37.10 -12.40
N SER A 405 11.14 -38.39 -12.44
CA SER A 405 10.14 -39.42 -12.74
C SER A 405 8.98 -39.27 -11.74
N ARG A 406 7.74 -39.51 -12.17
CA ARG A 406 6.50 -39.36 -11.37
C ARG A 406 6.60 -40.05 -10.00
N GLU A 407 7.40 -41.11 -9.92
CA GLU A 407 7.70 -41.87 -8.70
C GLU A 407 8.52 -41.06 -7.67
N ALA A 408 9.52 -40.28 -8.12
CA ALA A 408 10.37 -39.46 -7.27
C ALA A 408 9.62 -38.24 -6.69
N GLU A 409 8.57 -37.76 -7.35
CA GLU A 409 7.70 -36.71 -6.83
C GLU A 409 6.85 -37.21 -5.64
N PHE A 410 6.38 -38.46 -5.72
CA PHE A 410 5.56 -39.05 -4.66
C PHE A 410 6.36 -39.40 -3.40
N GLU A 411 7.64 -39.77 -3.53
CA GLU A 411 8.53 -40.01 -2.38
C GLU A 411 8.71 -38.79 -1.48
N LEU A 412 8.53 -37.58 -2.02
CA LEU A 412 8.73 -36.31 -1.31
C LEU A 412 7.49 -35.82 -0.57
N ILE A 413 6.32 -36.42 -0.81
CA ILE A 413 5.05 -36.00 -0.18
C ILE A 413 5.09 -36.23 1.33
N VAL A 414 5.46 -37.45 1.77
CA VAL A 414 5.42 -37.82 3.19
C VAL A 414 6.38 -36.97 4.04
N PRO A 415 7.68 -36.81 3.67
CA PRO A 415 8.58 -35.95 4.44
C PRO A 415 8.09 -34.50 4.53
N THR A 416 7.44 -33.99 3.47
CA THR A 416 6.90 -32.62 3.46
C THR A 416 5.72 -32.48 4.43
N LEU A 417 4.80 -33.45 4.45
CA LEU A 417 3.67 -33.45 5.38
C LEU A 417 4.12 -33.58 6.83
N GLU A 418 5.17 -34.36 7.11
CA GLU A 418 5.76 -34.45 8.45
C GLU A 418 6.37 -33.11 8.91
N VAL A 419 6.98 -32.34 8.01
CA VAL A 419 7.48 -30.99 8.32
C VAL A 419 6.30 -30.06 8.64
N TRP A 420 5.24 -30.06 7.84
CA TRP A 420 4.07 -29.21 8.07
C TRP A 420 3.36 -29.55 9.37
N SER A 421 3.26 -30.84 9.70
CA SER A 421 2.71 -31.30 11.00
C SER A 421 3.53 -30.76 12.17
N ARG A 422 4.86 -30.82 12.08
CA ARG A 422 5.76 -30.24 13.11
C ARG A 422 5.62 -28.72 13.21
N GLN A 423 5.51 -28.02 12.08
CA GLN A 423 5.30 -26.57 12.05
C GLN A 423 3.96 -26.18 12.69
N LEU A 424 2.89 -26.92 12.39
CA LEU A 424 1.58 -26.70 12.99
C LEU A 424 1.61 -26.92 14.51
N ALA A 425 2.35 -27.93 14.99
CA ALA A 425 2.53 -28.16 16.42
C ALA A 425 3.30 -27.01 17.10
N SER A 426 4.28 -26.39 16.42
CA SER A 426 5.07 -25.27 16.95
C SER A 426 4.34 -23.93 16.99
N LEU A 427 3.16 -23.83 16.36
CA LEU A 427 2.39 -22.59 16.24
C LEU A 427 1.94 -22.06 17.62
N ALA A 428 1.58 -22.96 18.53
CA ALA A 428 1.22 -22.62 19.90
C ALA A 428 2.39 -22.02 20.70
N ASP A 429 3.62 -22.46 20.42
CA ASP A 429 4.83 -21.92 21.06
C ASP A 429 5.20 -20.55 20.50
N LEU A 430 5.02 -20.34 19.19
CA LEU A 430 5.22 -19.06 18.53
C LEU A 430 4.28 -17.98 19.08
N HIS A 431 2.99 -18.29 19.24
CA HIS A 431 2.03 -17.39 19.86
C HIS A 431 2.41 -17.00 21.28
N ARG A 432 2.82 -17.98 22.10
CA ARG A 432 3.32 -17.71 23.46
C ARG A 432 4.54 -16.80 23.43
N ALA A 433 5.41 -16.93 22.43
CA ALA A 433 6.56 -16.04 22.26
C ALA A 433 6.14 -14.63 21.83
N LEU A 434 5.18 -14.50 20.90
CA LEU A 434 4.66 -13.22 20.43
C LEU A 434 3.92 -12.44 21.51
N ILE A 435 3.06 -13.08 22.30
CA ILE A 435 2.41 -12.43 23.45
C ILE A 435 3.46 -11.92 24.46
N ARG A 436 4.52 -12.70 24.71
CA ARG A 436 5.63 -12.25 25.58
C ARG A 436 6.37 -11.05 24.99
N LEU A 437 6.49 -10.98 23.67
CA LEU A 437 7.14 -9.87 22.97
C LEU A 437 6.26 -8.61 23.00
N GLU A 438 4.97 -8.77 22.73
CA GLU A 438 3.95 -7.71 22.80
C GLU A 438 3.89 -7.07 24.18
N LYS A 439 3.82 -7.88 25.26
CA LYS A 439 3.89 -7.37 26.64
C LYS A 439 5.16 -6.60 26.95
N ARG A 440 6.28 -6.88 26.26
CA ARG A 440 7.56 -6.16 26.44
C ARG A 440 7.63 -4.87 25.64
N LEU A 441 7.05 -4.83 24.46
CA LEU A 441 7.13 -3.68 23.55
C LEU A 441 5.98 -2.68 23.74
N LEU A 442 4.80 -3.15 24.16
CA LEU A 442 3.56 -2.37 24.29
C LEU A 442 2.90 -2.56 25.68
N PRO A 443 3.57 -2.17 26.79
CA PRO A 443 3.07 -2.39 28.15
C PRO A 443 1.80 -1.62 28.51
N TRP A 444 1.37 -0.66 27.69
CA TRP A 444 0.15 0.13 27.88
C TRP A 444 -1.11 -0.49 27.26
N GLN A 445 -1.00 -1.60 26.51
CA GLN A 445 -2.19 -2.26 25.98
C GLN A 445 -2.94 -3.03 27.09
N PRO A 446 -4.28 -2.93 27.15
CA PRO A 446 -5.09 -3.65 28.13
C PRO A 446 -5.03 -5.17 27.87
N GLU A 447 -4.95 -5.98 28.95
CA GLU A 447 -4.70 -7.44 28.93
C GLU A 447 -5.82 -8.32 28.28
N GLY A 448 -6.60 -7.82 27.31
CA GLY A 448 -7.81 -8.50 26.84
C GLY A 448 -8.13 -8.43 25.35
N SER A 449 -7.26 -7.89 24.48
CA SER A 449 -7.59 -7.73 23.05
C SER A 449 -7.51 -9.01 22.22
N ILE A 450 -6.80 -10.06 22.67
CA ILE A 450 -6.66 -11.30 21.91
C ILE A 450 -6.81 -12.51 22.85
N SER A 451 -7.75 -13.38 22.52
CA SER A 451 -8.41 -14.33 23.41
C SER A 451 -7.49 -15.33 24.13
N ALA A 452 -7.92 -15.73 25.33
CA ALA A 452 -7.49 -16.94 26.00
C ALA A 452 -7.56 -18.19 25.06
N PRO A 453 -6.68 -19.19 25.26
CA PRO A 453 -6.51 -20.30 24.33
C PRO A 453 -7.65 -21.31 24.49
N SER A 454 -8.77 -21.10 23.81
CA SER A 454 -9.85 -22.10 23.75
C SER A 454 -10.15 -22.61 22.34
N ASP A 455 -9.59 -21.99 21.29
CA ASP A 455 -9.83 -22.34 19.89
C ASP A 455 -8.50 -22.76 19.20
N PRO A 456 -8.53 -23.58 18.13
CA PRO A 456 -7.32 -23.88 17.37
C PRO A 456 -6.79 -22.60 16.76
N MET A 457 -5.67 -22.17 17.33
CA MET A 457 -4.96 -20.94 17.03
C MET A 457 -4.68 -20.81 15.55
N ARG A 458 -5.10 -19.69 14.95
CA ARG A 458 -4.98 -19.48 13.52
C ARG A 458 -3.74 -18.67 13.19
N VAL A 459 -3.20 -18.86 11.99
CA VAL A 459 -2.02 -18.10 11.52
C VAL A 459 -2.39 -16.62 11.35
N GLU A 460 -3.65 -16.35 11.01
CA GLU A 460 -4.23 -15.02 10.92
C GLU A 460 -4.13 -14.25 12.24
N ASP A 461 -4.33 -14.92 13.38
CA ASP A 461 -4.23 -14.32 14.71
C ASP A 461 -2.77 -13.92 15.02
N LEU A 462 -1.81 -14.75 14.59
CA LEU A 462 -0.38 -14.45 14.75
C LEU A 462 0.08 -13.31 13.85
N LEU A 463 -0.40 -13.28 12.61
CA LEU A 463 -0.14 -12.18 11.68
C LEU A 463 -0.68 -10.87 12.23
N LEU A 464 -1.89 -10.88 12.82
CA LEU A 464 -2.45 -9.69 13.45
C LEU A 464 -1.57 -9.19 14.60
N ILE A 465 -1.04 -10.07 15.46
CA ILE A 465 -0.11 -9.69 16.53
C ILE A 465 1.19 -9.11 15.96
N VAL A 466 1.74 -9.71 14.89
CA VAL A 466 2.97 -9.21 14.26
C VAL A 466 2.74 -7.87 13.57
N ASP A 467 1.65 -7.71 12.82
CA ASP A 467 1.31 -6.46 12.12
C ASP A 467 1.04 -5.34 13.11
N THR A 468 0.33 -5.61 14.22
CA THR A 468 0.14 -4.61 15.29
C THR A 468 1.46 -4.23 15.94
N LEU A 469 2.36 -5.19 16.19
CA LEU A 469 3.70 -4.88 16.71
C LEU A 469 4.52 -4.08 15.70
N LEU A 470 4.47 -4.41 14.41
CA LEU A 470 5.20 -3.69 13.37
C LEU A 470 4.65 -2.28 13.18
N ASP A 471 3.34 -2.09 13.13
CA ASP A 471 2.70 -0.78 12.99
C ASP A 471 3.01 0.14 14.17
N GLU A 472 3.07 -0.41 15.39
CA GLU A 472 3.34 0.38 16.61
C GLU A 472 4.85 0.59 16.89
N THR A 473 5.73 -0.23 16.30
CA THR A 473 7.20 -0.13 16.50
C THR A 473 7.98 0.36 15.29
N ALA A 474 7.35 0.50 14.12
CA ALA A 474 7.97 1.07 12.93
C ALA A 474 8.24 2.57 13.13
N SER A 475 9.49 2.88 13.43
CA SER A 475 10.04 4.24 13.37
C SER A 475 10.27 4.61 11.91
N GLU A 476 9.35 5.29 11.23
CA GLU A 476 9.71 6.28 10.19
C GLU A 476 8.68 7.42 10.04
N ASP A 477 9.23 8.64 10.13
CA ASP A 477 8.90 9.87 9.43
C ASP A 477 7.43 10.27 9.15
N LYS A 478 7.02 11.32 9.88
CA LYS A 478 6.32 12.52 9.37
C LYS A 478 5.20 12.31 8.35
N VAL A 479 4.22 11.47 8.65
CA VAL A 479 2.81 11.82 8.37
C VAL A 479 2.02 11.33 9.57
N LEU A 480 1.51 12.26 10.39
CA LEU A 480 0.47 11.94 11.36
C LEU A 480 -0.71 11.36 10.58
N ARG A 481 -0.79 10.03 10.49
CA ARG A 481 -2.02 9.31 10.17
C ARG A 481 -3.05 9.92 11.10
N SER A 482 -4.11 10.53 10.55
CA SER A 482 -5.15 11.14 11.37
C SER A 482 -5.54 10.12 12.44
N PRO A 483 -5.37 10.46 13.74
CA PRO A 483 -5.64 9.48 14.79
C PRO A 483 -7.05 8.95 14.57
N THR A 484 -7.22 7.63 14.64
CA THR A 484 -8.54 7.01 14.47
C THR A 484 -9.53 7.74 15.38
N ARG A 485 -10.79 7.87 14.94
CA ARG A 485 -11.80 8.66 15.67
C ARG A 485 -11.86 8.33 17.17
N HIS A 486 -11.72 7.05 17.52
CA HIS A 486 -11.64 6.58 18.90
C HIS A 486 -10.42 7.12 19.68
N THR A 487 -9.26 7.25 19.01
CA THR A 487 -8.05 7.83 19.57
C THR A 487 -8.22 9.33 19.81
N LEU A 488 -8.82 10.05 18.85
CA LEU A 488 -9.17 11.47 19.04
C LEU A 488 -10.15 11.65 20.20
N GLU A 489 -11.20 10.83 20.26
CA GLU A 489 -12.18 10.84 21.35
C GLU A 489 -11.52 10.53 22.71
N SER A 490 -10.57 9.59 22.75
CA SER A 490 -9.80 9.27 23.96
C SER A 490 -8.86 10.42 24.36
N MET A 491 -8.18 11.06 23.41
CA MET A 491 -7.32 12.22 23.67
C MET A 491 -8.13 13.41 24.21
N VAL A 492 -9.29 13.66 23.61
CA VAL A 492 -10.24 14.69 24.03
C VAL A 492 -10.77 14.39 25.44
N ALA A 493 -11.18 13.15 25.71
CA ALA A 493 -11.63 12.73 27.04
C ALA A 493 -10.52 12.86 28.10
N HIS A 494 -9.28 12.52 27.74
CA HIS A 494 -8.12 12.70 28.61
C HIS A 494 -7.86 14.19 28.92
N PHE A 495 -7.92 15.06 27.91
CA PHE A 495 -7.79 16.51 28.11
C PHE A 495 -8.89 17.06 29.03
N GLN A 496 -10.14 16.61 28.85
CA GLN A 496 -11.26 17.01 29.71
C GLN A 496 -11.01 16.66 31.18
N LYS A 497 -10.43 15.49 31.45
CA LYS A 497 -10.08 15.04 32.80
C LYS A 497 -8.87 15.76 33.39
N LEU A 498 -7.88 16.12 32.56
CA LEU A 498 -6.64 16.75 33.03
C LEU A 498 -6.80 18.25 33.33
N PHE A 499 -7.70 18.92 32.60
CA PHE A 499 -7.92 20.37 32.72
C PHE A 499 -9.32 20.75 33.24
N ASP A 500 -10.05 19.79 33.81
CA ASP A 500 -11.40 19.93 34.38
C ASP A 500 -12.38 20.65 33.44
N ALA A 501 -12.46 20.20 32.18
CA ALA A 501 -13.38 20.74 31.18
C ALA A 501 -14.63 19.85 31.02
N PRO A 502 -15.79 20.22 31.60
CA PRO A 502 -16.96 19.35 31.65
C PRO A 502 -17.67 19.17 30.31
N SER A 503 -17.43 20.03 29.31
CA SER A 503 -18.06 19.95 27.99
C SER A 503 -17.04 20.01 26.86
N LEU A 504 -17.37 19.38 25.73
CA LEU A 504 -16.57 19.42 24.50
C LEU A 504 -16.39 20.86 23.98
N THR A 505 -17.42 21.69 24.14
CA THR A 505 -17.40 23.12 23.77
C THR A 505 -16.46 23.94 24.66
N GLY A 506 -16.22 23.53 25.90
CA GLY A 506 -15.31 24.19 26.84
C GLY A 506 -13.83 23.86 26.61
N ILE A 507 -13.52 22.85 25.79
CA ILE A 507 -12.14 22.40 25.53
C ILE A 507 -11.34 23.47 24.80
N TYR A 508 -11.88 24.06 23.73
CA TYR A 508 -11.19 25.10 22.97
C TYR A 508 -10.88 26.34 23.80
N PRO A 509 -11.84 26.92 24.56
CA PRO A 509 -11.57 28.00 25.50
C PRO A 509 -10.48 27.64 26.52
N ARG A 510 -10.56 26.45 27.12
CA ARG A 510 -9.60 26.00 28.13
C ARG A 510 -8.20 25.77 27.56
N MET A 511 -8.12 25.24 26.34
CA MET A 511 -6.87 25.04 25.61
C MET A 511 -6.19 26.37 25.29
N ASN A 512 -6.96 27.37 24.83
CA ASN A 512 -6.42 28.71 24.58
C ASN A 512 -5.90 29.35 25.88
N GLU A 513 -6.63 29.21 26.99
CA GLU A 513 -6.17 29.69 28.31
C GLU A 513 -4.84 29.03 28.72
N VAL A 514 -4.71 27.71 28.56
CA VAL A 514 -3.47 26.97 28.83
C VAL A 514 -2.33 27.46 27.94
N TYR A 515 -2.56 27.68 26.65
CA TYR A 515 -1.53 28.21 25.74
C TYR A 515 -1.11 29.62 26.10
N THR A 516 -2.07 30.49 26.43
CA THR A 516 -1.78 31.86 26.87
C THR A 516 -0.95 31.83 28.16
N LYS A 517 -1.37 31.05 29.17
CA LYS A 517 -0.66 30.94 30.44
C LYS A 517 0.74 30.33 30.30
N LEU A 518 0.89 29.31 29.46
CA LEU A 518 2.19 28.70 29.16
C LEU A 518 3.10 29.68 28.40
N GLY A 519 2.54 30.46 27.48
CA GLY A 519 3.25 31.53 26.78
C GLY A 519 3.72 32.64 27.72
N GLU A 520 2.84 33.12 28.60
CA GLU A 520 3.16 34.07 29.67
C GLU A 520 4.29 33.52 30.57
N MET A 521 4.18 32.28 31.03
CA MET A 521 5.18 31.65 31.89
C MET A 521 6.52 31.46 31.17
N ASN A 522 6.53 30.98 29.92
CA ASN A 522 7.77 30.84 29.16
C ASN A 522 8.43 32.19 28.88
N ASN A 523 7.66 33.23 28.58
CA ASN A 523 8.18 34.58 28.40
C ASN A 523 8.73 35.13 29.71
N ALA A 524 8.01 34.98 30.83
CA ALA A 524 8.50 35.36 32.15
C ALA A 524 9.81 34.64 32.51
N MET A 525 9.88 33.33 32.25
CA MET A 525 11.07 32.53 32.49
C MET A 525 12.24 32.91 31.56
N ARG A 526 12.00 33.31 30.32
CA ARG A 526 13.04 33.86 29.42
C ARG A 526 13.56 35.19 29.95
N ASN A 527 12.66 36.12 30.26
CA ASN A 527 13.04 37.42 30.84
C ASN A 527 13.83 37.25 32.14
N LEU A 528 13.45 36.29 33.00
CA LEU A 528 14.21 36.00 34.22
C LEU A 528 15.59 35.39 33.93
N ARG A 529 15.75 34.58 32.88
CA ARG A 529 17.07 34.08 32.47
C ARG A 529 17.95 35.22 31.98
N ASP A 530 17.42 36.10 31.14
CA ASP A 530 18.13 37.28 30.62
C ASP A 530 18.58 38.20 31.76
N VAL A 531 17.69 38.48 32.72
CA VAL A 531 17.99 39.35 33.88
C VAL A 531 19.01 38.71 34.83
N LEU A 532 19.03 37.38 34.94
CA LEU A 532 19.93 36.63 35.81
C LEU A 532 21.21 36.14 35.12
N ASP A 533 21.39 36.50 33.84
CA ASP A 533 22.49 36.09 32.97
C ASP A 533 22.71 34.57 32.96
N LEU A 534 21.60 33.82 32.86
CA LEU A 534 21.58 32.36 32.79
C LEU A 534 21.47 31.91 31.33
N ASP A 535 22.09 30.78 30.98
CA ASP A 535 21.98 30.19 29.64
C ASP A 535 20.49 29.95 29.26
N ASP A 536 20.16 30.17 27.99
CA ASP A 536 18.80 29.99 27.43
C ASP A 536 18.26 28.57 27.68
N LYS A 537 19.15 27.60 27.87
CA LYS A 537 18.82 26.20 28.15
C LYS A 537 18.70 25.87 29.64
N ALA A 538 18.86 26.83 30.54
CA ALA A 538 18.80 26.60 31.98
C ALA A 538 17.39 26.09 32.41
N PRO A 539 17.31 25.01 33.20
CA PRO A 539 16.03 24.47 33.65
C PRO A 539 15.28 25.46 34.55
N PRO A 540 13.93 25.50 34.52
CA PRO A 540 13.15 26.42 35.32
C PRO A 540 13.45 26.40 36.83
N SER A 541 13.80 25.24 37.37
CA SER A 541 14.19 25.07 38.76
C SER A 541 15.45 25.85 39.13
N GLU A 542 16.42 25.97 38.22
CA GLU A 542 17.66 26.71 38.46
C GLU A 542 17.42 28.22 38.49
N VAL A 543 16.57 28.72 37.59
CA VAL A 543 16.13 30.12 37.57
C VAL A 543 15.43 30.47 38.87
N VAL A 544 14.47 29.64 39.31
CA VAL A 544 13.74 29.85 40.57
C VAL A 544 14.68 29.79 41.77
N ASN A 545 15.65 28.87 41.81
CA ASN A 545 16.63 28.78 42.89
C ASN A 545 17.57 30.00 42.93
N LYS A 546 17.98 30.52 41.77
CA LYS A 546 18.76 31.77 41.65
C LYS A 546 17.97 32.97 42.13
N VAL A 547 16.69 33.09 41.72
CA VAL A 547 15.78 34.13 42.23
C VAL A 547 15.63 34.00 43.75
N ALA A 548 15.39 32.79 44.26
CA ALA A 548 15.27 32.54 45.70
C ALA A 548 16.56 32.87 46.45
N ALA A 549 17.73 32.59 45.87
CA ALA A 549 19.03 32.94 46.45
C ALA A 549 19.24 34.46 46.48
N ILE A 550 18.89 35.20 45.43
CA ILE A 550 18.98 36.67 45.39
C ILE A 550 18.01 37.30 46.40
N VAL A 551 16.76 36.83 46.46
CA VAL A 551 15.77 37.30 47.43
C VAL A 551 16.24 37.00 48.86
N SER A 552 16.89 35.86 49.09
CA SER A 552 17.46 35.50 50.38
C SER A 552 18.73 36.30 50.73
N GLN A 553 19.55 36.69 49.74
CA GLN A 553 20.78 37.46 49.92
C GLN A 553 20.51 38.96 50.11
N SER A 554 19.53 39.53 49.40
CA SER A 554 19.08 40.92 49.58
C SER A 554 18.45 41.18 50.94
N GLY A 555 17.99 40.14 51.64
CA GLY A 555 17.42 40.26 52.98
C GLY A 555 18.42 40.53 54.11
N SER A 556 19.74 40.32 53.92
CA SER A 556 20.69 40.31 55.04
C SER A 556 21.93 41.21 54.92
N GLY A 557 22.31 41.68 53.73
CA GLY A 557 23.53 42.50 53.57
C GLY A 557 23.24 43.96 53.24
N ALA A 558 22.80 44.21 52.00
CA ALA A 558 22.58 45.56 51.50
C ALA A 558 21.38 46.27 52.16
N GLY A 559 20.33 45.53 52.51
CA GLY A 559 19.14 46.11 53.15
C GLY A 559 19.41 46.63 54.57
N GLN A 560 20.27 45.98 55.35
CA GLN A 560 20.58 46.41 56.72
C GLN A 560 21.51 47.63 56.77
N GLU A 561 22.49 47.73 55.86
CA GLU A 561 23.34 48.92 55.75
C GLU A 561 22.53 50.14 55.30
N LEU A 562 21.65 49.98 54.29
CA LEU A 562 20.78 51.06 53.83
C LEU A 562 19.75 51.46 54.90
N HIS A 563 19.22 50.49 55.64
CA HIS A 563 18.29 50.75 56.74
C HIS A 563 18.98 51.38 57.96
N SER A 564 20.28 51.12 58.18
CA SER A 564 21.08 51.81 59.20
C SER A 564 21.41 53.25 58.82
N LEU A 565 21.56 53.53 57.52
CA LEU A 565 21.86 54.87 56.99
C LEU A 565 20.62 55.76 56.85
N LEU A 566 19.47 55.18 56.49
CA LEU A 566 18.25 55.94 56.22
C LEU A 566 17.27 55.96 57.41
N GLU A 567 17.46 55.06 58.39
CA GLU A 567 16.62 54.85 59.59
C GLU A 567 15.12 54.59 59.30
N SER A 568 14.70 54.53 58.04
CA SER A 568 13.31 54.34 57.62
C SER A 568 13.20 53.26 56.53
N SER A 569 12.26 52.33 56.70
CA SER A 569 11.97 51.23 55.76
C SER A 569 10.99 51.61 54.65
N ASP A 570 10.38 52.80 54.72
CA ASP A 570 9.31 53.23 53.83
C ASP A 570 9.84 54.12 52.69
N ILE A 571 9.50 53.78 51.45
CA ILE A 571 10.02 54.42 50.23
C ILE A 571 9.53 55.86 50.12
N GLU A 572 8.28 56.15 50.49
CA GLU A 572 7.75 57.52 50.54
C GLU A 572 8.57 58.38 51.52
N SER A 573 8.89 57.83 52.69
CA SER A 573 9.69 58.52 53.71
C SER A 573 11.14 58.77 53.27
N ILE A 574 11.74 57.83 52.54
CA ILE A 574 13.09 57.98 51.95
C ILE A 574 13.09 59.07 50.88
N ILE A 575 12.06 59.12 50.02
CA ILE A 575 11.92 60.15 48.98
C ILE A 575 11.77 61.54 49.62
N VAL A 576 10.98 61.66 50.69
CA VAL A 576 10.84 62.91 51.44
C VAL A 576 12.18 63.34 52.04
N LYS A 577 12.90 62.44 52.73
CA LYS A 577 14.22 62.76 53.30
C LYS A 577 15.27 63.12 52.24
N LEU A 578 15.27 62.47 51.09
CA LEU A 578 16.15 62.81 49.97
C LEU A 578 15.82 64.19 49.40
N LYS A 579 14.54 64.53 49.32
CA LYS A 579 14.09 65.84 48.85
C LYS A 579 14.43 66.95 49.85
N GLU A 580 14.27 66.68 51.14
CA GLU A 580 14.75 67.56 52.21
C GLU A 580 16.27 67.73 52.16
N HIS A 581 17.02 66.68 51.84
CA HIS A 581 18.47 66.77 51.66
C HIS A 581 18.85 67.57 50.40
N GLU A 582 18.11 67.45 49.29
CA GLU A 582 18.33 68.29 48.10
C GLU A 582 18.05 69.78 48.36
N GLU A 583 17.10 70.12 49.23
CA GLU A 583 16.81 71.51 49.59
C GLU A 583 17.79 72.04 50.65
N PHE A 584 18.15 71.23 51.65
CA PHE A 584 19.03 71.63 52.74
C PHE A 584 20.51 71.69 52.33
N PHE A 585 20.98 70.73 51.54
CA PHE A 585 22.41 70.59 51.27
C PHE A 585 23.02 71.78 50.50
N PRO A 586 22.37 72.40 49.51
CA PRO A 586 22.90 73.60 48.85
C PRO A 586 23.02 74.78 49.81
N VAL A 587 22.04 74.96 50.70
CA VAL A 587 22.03 76.03 51.70
C VAL A 587 23.11 75.78 52.75
N PHE A 588 23.21 74.54 53.24
CA PHE A 588 24.26 74.12 54.16
C PHE A 588 25.65 74.24 53.55
N HIS A 589 25.83 73.82 52.30
CA HIS A 589 27.10 73.91 51.59
C HIS A 589 27.51 75.37 51.36
N SER A 590 26.57 76.23 50.98
CA SER A 590 26.81 77.68 50.88
C SER A 590 27.22 78.28 52.23
N PHE A 591 26.52 77.93 53.30
CA PHE A 591 26.83 78.38 54.65
C PHE A 591 28.21 77.90 55.13
N ILE A 592 28.57 76.65 54.84
CA ILE A 592 29.88 76.10 55.17
C ILE A 592 30.99 76.77 54.38
N LEU A 593 30.78 77.06 53.09
CA LEU A 593 31.74 77.80 52.27
C LEU A 593 31.94 79.23 52.80
N GLU A 594 30.86 79.92 53.20
CA GLU A 594 30.96 81.21 53.88
C GLU A 594 31.72 81.10 55.21
N LEU A 595 31.49 80.04 56.01
CA LEU A 595 32.19 79.85 57.28
C LEU A 595 33.69 79.59 57.07
N LEU A 596 34.04 78.75 56.10
CA LEU A 596 35.42 78.47 55.71
C LEU A 596 36.13 79.75 55.25
N GLN A 597 35.43 80.59 54.49
CA GLN A 597 35.96 81.86 54.01
C GLN A 597 36.08 82.92 55.12
N THR A 598 35.16 82.94 56.09
CA THR A 598 35.19 83.88 57.21
C THR A 598 36.25 83.53 58.26
N LEU A 599 36.51 82.24 58.43
CA LEU A 599 37.50 81.72 59.38
C LEU A 599 38.89 81.53 58.75
N ASP A 600 39.01 81.68 57.42
CA ASP A 600 40.20 81.45 56.59
C ASP A 600 40.80 80.04 56.77
N VAL A 601 39.93 79.04 56.60
CA VAL A 601 40.25 77.63 56.85
C VAL A 601 40.01 76.80 55.57
N PRO A 602 40.95 75.92 55.18
CA PRO A 602 40.88 75.22 53.90
C PRO A 602 39.96 73.98 53.89
N THR A 603 39.62 73.39 55.04
CA THR A 603 38.80 72.17 55.09
C THR A 603 37.72 72.22 56.17
N LEU A 604 36.60 71.52 55.93
CA LEU A 604 35.44 71.48 56.84
C LEU A 604 35.79 70.94 58.23
N ASP A 605 36.75 70.01 58.33
CA ASP A 605 37.17 69.39 59.58
C ASP A 605 37.92 70.39 60.49
N ASP A 606 38.50 71.43 59.90
CA ASP A 606 39.29 72.45 60.60
C ASP A 606 38.41 73.61 61.12
N VAL A 607 37.12 73.66 60.73
CA VAL A 607 36.15 74.70 61.11
C VAL A 607 35.78 74.66 62.60
N LEU A 608 35.45 73.48 63.14
CA LEU A 608 35.09 73.34 64.55
C LEU A 608 36.28 73.62 65.51
N PRO A 609 37.52 73.16 65.23
CA PRO A 609 38.71 73.53 65.98
C PRO A 609 38.98 75.04 66.04
N THR A 610 38.88 75.74 64.90
CA THR A 610 39.12 77.19 64.83
C THR A 610 38.04 77.98 65.57
N VAL A 611 36.76 77.65 65.41
CA VAL A 611 35.67 78.28 66.18
C VAL A 611 35.84 78.04 67.69
N ARG A 612 36.30 76.85 68.10
CA ARG A 612 36.60 76.57 69.52
C ARG A 612 37.78 77.38 70.05
N SER A 613 38.81 77.64 69.23
CA SER A 613 39.92 78.52 69.61
C SER A 613 39.52 79.99 69.74
N LEU A 614 38.57 80.47 68.92
CA LEU A 614 37.99 81.82 69.01
C LEU A 614 37.12 82.03 70.25
N LYS A 615 36.55 80.96 70.80
CA LYS A 615 35.74 80.98 72.03
C LYS A 615 36.57 80.91 73.32
N GLY A 616 37.90 80.79 73.21
CA GLY A 616 38.85 80.71 74.31
C GLY A 616 39.59 82.02 74.64
N CYS A 617 39.19 83.15 74.05
CA CYS A 617 39.65 84.51 74.38
C CYS A 617 38.55 85.30 75.10
#